data_AF-A0A229WNL4-F1
#
_entry.id   AF-A0A229WNL4-F1
#
_cell.length_a   1.000
_cell.length_b   1.000
_cell.length_c   1.000
_cell.angle_alpha   90.00
_cell.angle_beta   90.00
_cell.angle_gamma   90.00
#
_symmetry.space_group_name_H-M   'P 1'
#
loop_
_entity.id
_entity.type
_entity.pdbx_description
1 polymer ?
#
loop_
_entity_poly.entity_id
_entity_poly.type
_entity_poly.pdbx_seq_one_letter_code
_entity_poly.pdbx_strand_id
1 'polypeptide(L)'
;MGAVRKIKTKRRTRDYDQVRADIDSPKHLTQYKATKDAEDLPGLGKHYCVECSKWFESEYNLVAHTKGKNHKRRLRLLREEPHSQKIAEAAVGLSTDNGLRQQETVVDMED
;
A
#
# COMPACT_ATOMS: atom_id res chain seq x y z
N MET A 1 9.74 -9.34 27.32
CA MET A 1 10.15 -9.37 25.89
C MET A 1 10.98 -8.13 25.59
N GLY A 2 12.25 -8.28 25.23
CA GLY A 2 13.11 -7.14 24.90
C GLY A 2 12.66 -6.42 23.63
N ALA A 3 12.89 -5.10 23.54
CA ALA A 3 12.55 -4.33 22.36
C ALA A 3 13.34 -4.83 21.13
N VAL A 4 12.67 -5.55 20.23
CA VAL A 4 13.26 -5.99 18.95
C VAL A 4 13.63 -4.73 18.17
N ARG A 5 14.94 -4.46 18.05
CA ARG A 5 15.49 -3.23 17.45
C ARG A 5 14.94 -2.92 16.04
N LYS A 6 14.45 -3.94 15.34
CA LYS A 6 13.87 -3.88 14.00
C LYS A 6 12.52 -3.15 13.93
N ILE A 7 11.70 -3.18 14.99
CA ILE A 7 10.31 -2.68 14.98
C ILE A 7 10.22 -1.22 15.46
N LYS A 8 11.36 -0.58 15.73
CA LYS A 8 11.40 0.83 16.18
C LYS A 8 10.88 1.78 15.09
N THR A 9 10.21 2.86 15.49
CA THR A 9 9.64 3.89 14.60
C THR A 9 10.65 4.44 13.60
N LYS A 10 11.90 4.69 14.03
CA LYS A 10 13.00 5.16 13.16
C LYS A 10 13.42 4.18 12.05
N ARG A 11 12.93 2.94 12.06
CA ARG A 11 13.20 1.89 11.05
C ARG A 11 11.92 1.35 10.43
N ARG A 12 10.81 2.08 10.59
CA ARG A 12 9.50 1.64 10.10
C ARG A 12 9.51 1.63 8.57
N THR A 13 9.07 0.51 8.02
CA THR A 13 8.86 0.33 6.58
C THR A 13 7.46 0.77 6.19
N ARG A 14 7.22 0.88 4.89
CA ARG A 14 5.89 1.16 4.34
C ARG A 14 4.91 0.07 4.74
N ASP A 15 3.74 0.48 5.21
CA ASP A 15 2.69 -0.42 5.69
C ASP A 15 1.92 -1.08 4.51
N TYR A 16 1.20 -2.17 4.78
CA TYR A 16 0.57 -2.98 3.72
C TYR A 16 -0.55 -2.25 2.98
N ASP A 17 -1.35 -1.50 3.73
CA ASP A 17 -2.43 -0.63 3.24
C ASP A 17 -1.89 0.48 2.32
N GLN A 18 -0.78 1.11 2.68
CA GLN A 18 -0.11 2.11 1.85
C GLN A 18 0.42 1.52 0.54
N VAL A 19 1.00 0.32 0.59
CA VAL A 19 1.47 -0.38 -0.60
C VAL A 19 0.28 -0.79 -1.48
N ARG A 20 -0.86 -1.16 -0.89
CA ARG A 20 -2.06 -1.45 -1.67
C ARG A 20 -2.56 -0.20 -2.40
N ALA A 21 -2.60 0.95 -1.72
CA ALA A 21 -2.93 2.23 -2.34
C ALA A 21 -1.96 2.64 -3.48
N ASP A 22 -0.68 2.29 -3.38
CA ASP A 22 0.29 2.48 -4.47
C ASP A 22 -0.01 1.63 -5.70
N ILE A 23 -0.42 0.38 -5.48
CA ILE A 23 -0.77 -0.56 -6.55
C ILE A 23 -2.08 -0.11 -7.22
N ASP A 24 -3.06 0.32 -6.43
CA ASP A 24 -4.37 0.74 -6.92
C ASP A 24 -4.31 2.10 -7.62
N SER A 25 -3.42 3.00 -7.19
CA SER A 25 -3.32 4.36 -7.74
C SER A 25 -1.89 4.78 -8.10
N PRO A 26 -1.60 5.06 -9.39
CA PRO A 26 -0.26 5.46 -9.82
C PRO A 26 0.14 6.84 -9.28
N LYS A 27 -0.84 7.70 -8.97
CA LYS A 27 -0.61 9.01 -8.36
C LYS A 27 0.01 8.88 -6.96
N HIS A 28 -0.49 7.96 -6.14
CA HIS A 28 0.02 7.76 -4.78
C HIS A 28 1.46 7.22 -4.80
N LEU A 29 1.75 6.27 -5.70
CA LEU A 29 3.11 5.79 -5.94
C LEU A 29 4.06 6.93 -6.36
N THR A 30 3.62 7.77 -7.30
CA THR A 30 4.43 8.89 -7.81
C THR A 30 4.74 9.90 -6.71
N GLN A 31 3.75 10.27 -5.91
CA GLN A 31 3.92 11.14 -4.75
C GLN A 31 4.92 10.55 -3.76
N TYR A 32 4.83 9.25 -3.46
CA TYR A 32 5.79 8.60 -2.58
C TYR A 32 7.21 8.62 -3.14
N LYS A 33 7.40 8.28 -4.42
CA LYS A 33 8.72 8.31 -5.05
C LYS A 33 9.33 9.72 -5.03
N ALA A 34 8.50 10.76 -5.20
CA ALA A 34 8.94 12.15 -5.13
C ALA A 34 9.40 12.59 -3.72
N THR A 35 9.04 11.88 -2.65
CA THR A 35 9.54 12.17 -1.29
C THR A 35 11.00 11.77 -1.06
N LYS A 36 11.64 11.16 -2.05
CA LYS A 36 12.99 10.61 -1.94
C LYS A 36 13.85 11.20 -3.05
N ASP A 37 14.99 11.76 -2.67
CA ASP A 37 15.97 12.24 -3.62
C ASP A 37 16.68 11.06 -4.28
N ALA A 38 16.85 11.14 -5.61
CA ALA A 38 17.38 10.03 -6.38
C ALA A 38 18.81 9.65 -5.96
N GLU A 39 19.63 10.63 -5.58
CA GLU A 39 21.04 10.45 -5.19
C GLU A 39 21.19 9.64 -3.89
N ASP A 40 20.22 9.71 -2.99
CA ASP A 40 20.22 8.97 -1.72
C ASP A 40 19.73 7.52 -1.88
N LEU A 41 19.17 7.19 -3.05
CA LEU A 41 18.57 5.88 -3.29
C LEU A 41 19.55 4.92 -3.98
N PRO A 42 19.50 3.62 -3.62
CA PRO A 42 20.21 2.59 -4.38
C PRO A 42 19.85 2.64 -5.86
N GLY A 43 20.86 2.56 -6.74
CA GLY A 43 20.66 2.56 -8.19
C GLY A 43 19.99 3.82 -8.73
N LEU A 44 20.16 4.97 -8.06
CA LEU A 44 19.52 6.25 -8.39
C LEU A 44 17.99 6.17 -8.45
N GLY A 45 17.39 5.29 -7.65
CA GLY A 45 15.95 5.07 -7.65
C GLY A 45 15.39 4.44 -8.93
N LYS A 46 16.22 3.81 -9.77
CA LYS A 46 15.75 3.19 -11.02
C LYS A 46 15.04 1.85 -10.77
N HIS A 47 15.57 1.04 -9.86
CA HIS A 47 15.10 -0.34 -9.65
C HIS A 47 14.27 -0.44 -8.37
N TYR A 48 12.95 -0.36 -8.50
CA TYR A 48 12.01 -0.36 -7.37
C TYR A 48 11.01 -1.50 -7.43
N CYS A 49 10.88 -2.24 -6.33
CA CYS A 49 9.81 -3.19 -6.12
C CYS A 49 8.68 -2.53 -5.32
N VAL A 50 7.51 -2.39 -5.94
CA VAL A 50 6.34 -1.73 -5.34
C VAL A 50 5.81 -2.54 -4.17
N GLU A 51 5.68 -3.86 -4.35
CA GLU A 51 5.02 -4.75 -3.40
C GLU A 51 5.81 -4.88 -2.09
N CYS A 52 7.14 -4.88 -2.20
CA CYS A 52 8.04 -4.94 -1.05
C CYS A 52 8.51 -3.55 -0.58
N SER A 53 8.12 -2.47 -1.25
CA SER A 53 8.56 -1.11 -0.98
C SER A 53 10.08 -0.97 -0.83
N LYS A 54 10.84 -1.57 -1.76
CA LYS A 54 12.30 -1.68 -1.66
C LYS A 54 13.01 -1.27 -2.95
N TRP A 55 14.05 -0.46 -2.79
CA TRP A 55 14.98 -0.04 -3.85
C TRP A 55 16.15 -1.02 -3.96
N PHE A 56 16.62 -1.24 -5.19
CA PHE A 56 17.74 -2.12 -5.53
C PHE A 56 18.79 -1.35 -6.34
N GLU A 57 20.03 -1.80 -6.25
CA GLU A 57 21.15 -1.19 -6.99
C GLU A 57 21.11 -1.47 -8.50
N SER A 58 20.56 -2.62 -8.91
CA SER A 58 20.61 -3.10 -10.29
C SER A 58 19.34 -3.88 -10.68
N GLU A 59 19.09 -3.98 -11.98
CA GLU A 59 17.97 -4.76 -12.53
C GLU A 59 18.09 -6.24 -12.19
N TYR A 60 19.30 -6.80 -12.27
CA TYR A 60 19.55 -8.21 -11.93
C TYR A 60 19.07 -8.55 -10.51
N ASN A 61 19.35 -7.67 -9.54
CA ASN A 61 18.94 -7.87 -8.15
C ASN A 61 17.41 -7.74 -7.97
N LEU A 62 16.76 -6.84 -8.72
CA LEU A 62 15.30 -6.74 -8.72
C LEU A 62 14.66 -8.03 -9.26
N VAL A 63 15.18 -8.57 -10.37
CA VAL A 63 14.70 -9.81 -10.97
C VAL A 63 14.96 -11.02 -10.07
N ALA A 64 16.11 -11.08 -9.41
CA ALA A 64 16.40 -12.13 -8.42
C ALA A 64 15.47 -12.02 -7.20
N HIS A 65 15.17 -10.80 -6.75
CA HIS A 65 14.26 -10.54 -5.64
C HIS A 65 12.84 -11.03 -5.92
N THR A 66 12.27 -10.75 -7.11
CA THR A 66 10.89 -11.14 -7.45
C THR A 66 10.70 -12.66 -7.47
N LYS A 67 11.75 -13.42 -7.82
CA LYS A 67 11.73 -14.89 -7.80
C LYS A 67 11.80 -15.47 -6.37
N GLY A 68 12.26 -14.69 -5.39
CA GLY A 68 12.51 -15.10 -4.02
C GLY A 68 11.25 -15.37 -3.17
N LYS A 69 11.41 -16.19 -2.12
CA LYS A 69 10.31 -16.60 -1.22
C LYS A 69 9.67 -15.42 -0.48
N ASN A 70 10.46 -14.43 -0.07
CA ASN A 70 9.97 -13.26 0.66
C ASN A 70 9.02 -12.42 -0.19
N HIS A 71 9.37 -12.17 -1.46
CA HIS A 71 8.51 -11.46 -2.39
C HIS A 71 7.21 -12.23 -2.65
N LYS A 72 7.31 -13.53 -2.92
CA LYS A 72 6.12 -14.41 -3.09
C LYS A 72 5.22 -14.45 -1.85
N ARG A 73 5.78 -14.35 -0.65
CA ARG A 73 4.99 -14.21 0.60
C ARG A 73 4.30 -12.85 0.67
N ARG A 74 5.00 -11.77 0.30
CA ARG A 74 4.44 -10.42 0.26
C ARG A 74 3.26 -10.33 -0.71
N LEU A 75 3.39 -10.92 -1.89
CA LEU A 75 2.29 -11.01 -2.87
C LEU A 75 1.07 -11.73 -2.33
N ARG A 76 1.25 -12.82 -1.56
CA ARG A 76 0.13 -13.52 -0.92
C ARG A 76 -0.58 -12.64 0.10
N LEU A 77 0.18 -11.95 0.96
CA LEU A 77 -0.38 -11.01 1.94
C LEU A 77 -1.13 -9.86 1.27
N LEU A 78 -0.59 -9.32 0.18
CA LEU A 78 -1.22 -8.20 -0.54
C LEU A 78 -2.48 -8.61 -1.30
N ARG A 79 -2.75 -9.90 -1.52
CA ARG A 79 -4.00 -10.37 -2.15
C ARG A 79 -5.19 -10.28 -1.22
N GLU A 80 -4.96 -10.39 0.08
CA GLU A 80 -5.99 -10.24 1.10
C GLU A 80 -6.36 -8.76 1.26
N GLU A 81 -7.59 -8.51 1.68
CA GLU A 81 -8.04 -7.14 1.96
C GLU A 81 -7.23 -6.57 3.12
N PRO A 82 -6.61 -5.38 2.98
CA PRO A 82 -5.81 -4.81 4.04
C PRO A 82 -6.69 -4.43 5.22
N HIS A 83 -6.23 -4.76 6.43
CA HIS A 83 -6.91 -4.32 7.63
C HIS A 83 -6.94 -2.79 7.69
N SER A 84 -8.13 -2.23 7.89
CA SER A 84 -8.36 -0.81 8.09
C SER A 84 -9.04 -0.53 9.43
N GLN A 85 -8.96 0.72 9.88
CA GLN A 85 -9.63 1.18 11.10
C GLN A 85 -11.14 0.91 11.05
N LYS A 86 -11.77 1.08 9.89
CA LYS A 86 -13.20 0.81 9.70
C LYS A 86 -13.56 -0.66 9.97
N ILE A 87 -12.69 -1.59 9.56
CA ILE A 87 -12.86 -3.02 9.83
C ILE A 87 -12.75 -3.30 11.33
N ALA A 88 -11.84 -2.63 12.04
CA ALA A 88 -11.70 -2.76 13.49
C ALA A 88 -12.94 -2.23 14.23
N GLU A 89 -13.45 -1.07 13.82
CA GLU A 89 -14.64 -0.45 14.42
C GLU A 89 -15.89 -1.31 14.17
N ALA A 90 -16.08 -1.77 12.93
CA ALA A 90 -17.18 -2.67 12.58
C ALA A 90 -17.16 -3.97 13.40
N ALA A 91 -15.97 -4.54 13.68
CA ALA A 91 -15.83 -5.72 14.52
C ALA A 91 -16.28 -5.52 15.98
N VAL A 92 -16.28 -4.27 16.47
CA VAL A 92 -16.75 -3.88 17.81
C VAL A 92 -18.20 -3.34 17.77
N GLY A 93 -18.84 -3.35 16.60
CA GLY A 93 -20.21 -2.84 16.40
C GLY A 93 -20.30 -1.34 16.21
N LEU A 94 -19.17 -0.63 16.08
CA LEU A 94 -19.11 0.76 15.63
C LEU A 94 -19.11 0.78 14.10
N SER A 95 -20.28 0.70 13.48
CA SER A 95 -20.41 0.90 12.03
C SER A 95 -21.50 1.93 11.72
N THR A 96 -21.24 2.77 10.72
CA THR A 96 -22.23 3.68 10.15
C THR A 96 -22.88 3.00 8.96
N ASP A 97 -23.74 2.00 9.19
CA ASP A 97 -24.60 1.48 8.13
C ASP A 97 -25.86 2.38 8.05
N ASN A 98 -25.68 3.58 7.50
CA ASN A 98 -26.79 4.53 7.30
C ASN A 98 -27.70 4.13 6.12
N GLY A 99 -27.57 2.90 5.60
CA GLY A 99 -28.27 2.43 4.41
C GLY A 99 -27.88 3.18 3.12
N LEU A 100 -28.40 2.71 1.99
CA LEU A 100 -28.30 3.43 0.72
C LEU A 100 -29.25 4.63 0.77
N ARG A 101 -28.69 5.84 0.68
CA ARG A 101 -29.50 7.05 0.52
C ARG A 101 -30.24 6.95 -0.81
N GLN A 102 -31.58 6.86 -0.75
CA GLN A 102 -32.42 6.80 -1.94
C GLN A 102 -32.13 8.03 -2.81
N GLN A 103 -31.68 7.80 -4.04
CA GLN A 103 -31.60 8.85 -5.05
C GLN A 103 -33.02 9.04 -5.59
N GLU A 104 -33.64 10.18 -5.30
CA GLU A 104 -34.90 10.57 -5.94
C GLU A 104 -34.65 10.63 -7.45
N THR A 105 -35.41 9.86 -8.23
CA THR A 105 -35.38 9.96 -9.69
C THR A 105 -35.99 11.29 -10.08
N VAL A 106 -35.14 12.24 -10.48
CA VAL A 106 -35.57 13.46 -11.15
C VAL A 106 -36.13 13.02 -12.50
N VAL A 107 -37.45 12.94 -12.61
CA VAL A 107 -38.13 12.70 -13.89
C VAL A 107 -38.22 14.07 -14.55
N ASP A 108 -37.33 14.33 -15.52
CA ASP A 108 -37.42 15.52 -16.36
C ASP A 108 -38.74 15.47 -17.14
N MET A 109 -39.62 16.43 -16.85
CA MET A 109 -40.90 16.60 -17.52
C MET A 109 -40.62 17.39 -18.81
N GLU A 110 -40.59 16.70 -19.96
CA GLU A 110 -40.47 17.33 -21.28
C GLU A 110 -41.86 17.88 -21.70
N ASP A 111 -41.95 19.19 -21.92
CA ASP A 111 -43.06 19.92 -22.60
C ASP A 111 -42.67 20.29 -24.04
#